data_AF-A0A2M7BU70-F1
#
_entry.id   AF-A0A2M7BU70-F1
#
_cell.length_a   1.000
_cell.length_b   1.000
_cell.length_c   1.000
_cell.angle_alpha   90.00
_cell.angle_beta   90.00
_cell.angle_gamma   90.00
#
_symmetry.space_group_name_H-M   'P 1'
#
loop_
_entity.id
_entity.type
_entity.pdbx_description
1 polymer ?
#
loop_
_entity_poly.entity_id
_entity_poly.type
_entity_poly.pdbx_seq_one_letter_code
_entity_poly.pdbx_strand_id
1 'polypeptide(L)'
;MKSEILGVKIDNLTMARTLRKIEGFLTDGRQHYIVTPNPEFLVLARKDEDFRRILNQADLAVPDGIGLVFASWFLGQPLKQRIAGTDLMEKICQRAALRGWPVFLLGDREDGLVEETAERLKKKYPDLKIEGSSFSDPLASGAALLLL
;
A
#
# COMPACT_ATOMS: atom_id res chain seq x y z
N MET A 1 2.76 -16.22 5.92
CA MET A 1 2.41 -17.20 4.87
C MET A 1 1.81 -16.43 3.72
N LYS A 2 2.35 -16.59 2.51
CA LYS A 2 1.79 -15.99 1.30
C LYS A 2 0.92 -17.05 0.61
N SER A 3 -0.24 -16.65 0.09
CA SER A 3 -1.05 -17.44 -0.82
C SER A 3 -0.66 -17.09 -2.25
N GLU A 4 -0.72 -18.03 -3.18
CA GLU A 4 -0.45 -17.76 -4.59
C GLU A 4 -1.75 -17.83 -5.40
N ILE A 5 -2.08 -16.75 -6.10
CA ILE A 5 -3.27 -16.66 -6.94
C ILE A 5 -2.84 -16.21 -8.33
N LEU A 6 -3.07 -17.06 -9.33
CA LEU A 6 -2.70 -16.82 -10.74
C LEU A 6 -1.22 -16.43 -10.96
N GLY A 7 -0.32 -16.93 -10.11
CA GLY A 7 1.13 -16.65 -10.18
C GLY A 7 1.57 -15.37 -9.46
N VAL A 8 0.68 -14.72 -8.71
CA VAL A 8 0.98 -13.57 -7.84
C VAL A 8 0.92 -14.01 -6.37
N LYS A 9 1.99 -13.75 -5.62
CA LYS A 9 2.13 -14.03 -4.19
C LYS A 9 1.49 -12.90 -3.37
N ILE A 10 0.52 -13.26 -2.54
CA ILE A 10 -0.29 -12.33 -1.75
C ILE A 10 -0.11 -12.64 -0.26
N ASP A 11 0.15 -11.63 0.56
CA ASP A 11 0.30 -11.78 2.00
C ASP A 11 -1.06 -12.01 2.68
N ASN A 12 -1.22 -13.17 3.34
CA ASN A 12 -2.44 -13.52 4.04
C ASN A 12 -2.43 -12.99 5.49
N LEU A 13 -2.62 -11.68 5.64
CA LEU A 13 -2.57 -10.94 6.90
C LEU A 13 -3.89 -10.21 7.19
N THR A 14 -4.14 -9.92 8.47
CA THR A 14 -5.18 -8.97 8.89
C THR A 14 -4.63 -7.55 8.87
N MET A 15 -5.49 -6.53 8.82
CA MET A 15 -5.11 -5.12 8.86
C MET A 15 -4.15 -4.82 10.03
N ALA A 16 -4.45 -5.33 11.23
CA ALA A 16 -3.59 -5.14 12.39
C ALA A 16 -2.18 -5.77 12.22
N ARG A 17 -2.08 -6.93 11.56
CA ARG A 17 -0.79 -7.57 11.27
C ARG A 17 -0.04 -6.85 10.14
N THR A 18 -0.77 -6.39 9.13
CA THR A 18 -0.25 -5.57 8.04
C THR A 18 0.38 -4.29 8.58
N LEU A 19 -0.34 -3.52 9.39
CA LEU A 19 0.19 -2.30 10.01
C LEU A 19 1.45 -2.61 10.83
N ARG A 20 1.42 -3.61 11.72
CA ARG A 20 2.62 -3.99 12.50
C ARG A 20 3.84 -4.34 11.62
N LYS A 21 3.62 -4.98 10.48
CA LYS A 21 4.71 -5.29 9.54
C LYS A 21 5.28 -4.02 8.91
N ILE A 22 4.42 -3.07 8.56
CA ILE A 22 4.81 -1.74 8.05
C ILE A 22 5.56 -0.94 9.12
N GLU A 23 5.12 -0.97 10.39
CA GLU A 23 5.88 -0.32 11.48
C GLU A 23 7.30 -0.91 11.60
N GLY A 24 7.47 -2.21 11.38
CA GLY A 24 8.78 -2.87 11.35
C GLY A 24 9.65 -2.40 10.18
N PHE A 25 9.08 -2.20 8.99
CA PHE A 25 9.77 -1.69 7.81
C PHE A 25 10.41 -0.32 8.04
N LEU A 26 9.83 0.51 8.90
CA LEU A 26 10.38 1.84 9.21
C LEU A 26 11.64 1.79 10.08
N THR A 27 12.03 0.63 10.59
CA THR A 27 13.12 0.48 11.58
C THR A 27 14.28 -0.39 11.13
N ASP A 28 14.16 -1.10 10.00
CA ASP A 28 15.19 -2.05 9.54
C ASP A 28 16.29 -1.42 8.67
N GLY A 29 16.17 -0.12 8.36
CA GLY A 29 17.19 0.68 7.68
C GLY A 29 17.27 0.50 6.16
N ARG A 30 16.28 -0.15 5.54
CA ARG A 30 16.21 -0.29 4.07
C ARG A 30 14.89 0.23 3.52
N GLN A 31 14.86 0.45 2.21
CA GLN A 31 13.64 0.78 1.50
C GLN A 31 12.77 -0.48 1.36
N HIS A 32 11.46 -0.27 1.49
CA HIS A 32 10.45 -1.27 1.20
C HIS A 32 9.42 -0.72 0.26
N TYR A 33 8.81 -1.60 -0.52
CA TYR A 33 7.66 -1.24 -1.33
C TYR A 33 6.50 -2.22 -1.11
N ILE A 34 5.31 -1.64 -1.08
CA ILE A 34 4.06 -2.33 -0.78
C ILE A 34 3.21 -2.23 -2.04
N VAL A 35 2.59 -3.34 -2.41
CA VAL A 35 1.61 -3.39 -3.50
C VAL A 35 0.28 -3.86 -2.94
N THR A 36 -0.81 -3.45 -3.58
CA THR A 36 -2.18 -3.86 -3.25
C THR A 36 -2.78 -4.61 -4.43
N PRO A 37 -2.37 -5.88 -4.71
CA PRO A 37 -2.88 -6.59 -5.87
C PRO A 37 -4.40 -6.69 -5.79
N ASN A 38 -5.04 -6.41 -6.91
CA ASN A 38 -6.48 -6.58 -7.10
C ASN A 38 -6.72 -7.55 -8.28
N PRO A 39 -7.98 -7.97 -8.55
CA PRO A 39 -8.25 -8.90 -9.64
C PRO A 39 -7.76 -8.43 -11.02
N GLU A 40 -7.80 -7.13 -11.30
CA GLU A 40 -7.30 -6.55 -12.55
C GLU A 40 -5.78 -6.73 -12.67
N PHE A 41 -5.04 -6.49 -11.59
CA PHE A 41 -3.58 -6.68 -11.55
C PHE A 41 -3.21 -8.13 -11.79
N LEU A 42 -3.98 -9.08 -11.28
CA LEU A 42 -3.76 -10.51 -11.54
C LEU A 42 -3.95 -10.86 -13.01
N VAL A 43 -4.98 -10.30 -13.66
CA VAL A 43 -5.20 -10.50 -15.10
C VAL A 43 -4.09 -9.88 -15.92
N LEU A 44 -3.61 -8.69 -15.55
CA LEU A 44 -2.50 -8.03 -16.22
C LEU A 44 -1.19 -8.80 -16.05
N ALA A 45 -0.86 -9.24 -14.84
CA ALA A 45 0.32 -10.04 -14.52
C ALA A 45 0.38 -11.40 -15.24
N ARG A 46 -0.74 -11.89 -15.79
CA ARG A 46 -0.76 -13.07 -16.65
C ARG A 46 -0.22 -12.81 -18.06
N LYS A 47 -0.26 -11.56 -18.51
CA LYS A 47 0.18 -11.12 -19.85
C LYS A 47 1.50 -10.36 -19.82
N ASP A 48 1.86 -9.81 -18.66
CA ASP A 48 3.06 -9.01 -18.44
C ASP A 48 3.94 -9.65 -17.36
N GLU A 49 5.06 -10.24 -17.79
CA GLU A 49 5.98 -10.93 -16.90
C GLU A 49 6.75 -9.98 -15.98
N ASP A 50 7.07 -8.77 -16.46
CA ASP A 50 7.77 -7.77 -15.68
C ASP A 50 6.88 -7.21 -14.58
N PHE A 51 5.61 -6.93 -14.89
CA PHE A 51 4.63 -6.52 -13.90
C PHE A 51 4.43 -7.62 -12.83
N ARG A 52 4.29 -8.89 -13.26
CA ARG A 52 4.22 -10.02 -12.34
C ARG A 52 5.44 -10.12 -11.44
N ARG A 53 6.64 -9.89 -11.98
CA ARG A 53 7.90 -9.89 -11.24
C ARG A 53 7.92 -8.78 -10.19
N ILE A 54 7.52 -7.56 -10.55
CA ILE A 54 7.41 -6.41 -9.63
C ILE A 54 6.48 -6.74 -8.46
N LEU A 55 5.28 -7.26 -8.73
CA LEU A 55 4.33 -7.65 -7.69
C LEU A 55 4.90 -8.73 -6.75
N ASN A 56 5.58 -9.74 -7.31
CA ASN A 56 6.12 -10.86 -6.54
C ASN A 56 7.38 -10.52 -5.73
N GLN A 57 8.09 -9.47 -6.10
CA GLN A 57 9.28 -8.97 -5.39
C GLN A 57 8.91 -8.01 -4.24
N ALA A 58 7.64 -7.59 -4.13
CA ALA A 58 7.19 -6.67 -3.08
C ALA A 58 7.41 -7.25 -1.67
N ASP A 59 7.86 -6.38 -0.75
CA ASP A 59 8.02 -6.72 0.67
C ASP A 59 6.69 -7.08 1.32
N LEU A 60 5.61 -6.50 0.81
CA LEU A 60 4.25 -6.76 1.23
C LEU A 60 3.26 -6.62 0.06
N ALA A 61 2.49 -7.67 -0.19
CA ALA A 61 1.44 -7.70 -1.20
C ALA A 61 0.06 -7.86 -0.51
N VAL A 62 -0.66 -6.74 -0.35
CA VAL A 62 -1.89 -6.68 0.43
C VAL A 62 -3.11 -7.01 -0.45
N PRO A 63 -3.96 -7.98 -0.08
CA PRO A 63 -5.10 -8.37 -0.92
C PRO A 63 -6.16 -7.27 -0.99
N ASP A 64 -6.27 -6.62 -2.15
CA ASP A 64 -7.32 -5.64 -2.46
C ASP A 64 -8.39 -6.26 -3.39
N GLY A 65 -9.64 -5.94 -3.14
CA GLY A 65 -10.76 -6.43 -3.96
C GLY A 65 -11.32 -7.78 -3.55
N ILE A 66 -12.64 -7.92 -3.71
CA ILE A 66 -13.38 -9.11 -3.28
C ILE A 66 -13.08 -10.34 -4.14
N GLY A 67 -12.67 -10.15 -5.39
CA GLY A 67 -12.32 -11.26 -6.30
C GLY A 67 -11.17 -12.13 -5.77
N LEU A 68 -10.20 -11.52 -5.08
CA LEU A 68 -9.12 -12.27 -4.43
C LEU A 68 -9.62 -13.16 -3.29
N VAL A 69 -10.60 -12.67 -2.53
CA VAL A 69 -11.22 -13.46 -1.46
C VAL A 69 -11.86 -14.69 -2.08
N PHE A 70 -12.73 -14.53 -3.08
CA PHE A 70 -13.37 -15.66 -3.75
C PHE A 70 -12.36 -16.65 -4.36
N ALA A 71 -11.35 -16.16 -5.06
CA ALA A 71 -10.30 -17.01 -5.63
C ALA A 71 -9.56 -17.80 -4.53
N SER A 72 -9.25 -17.16 -3.40
CA SER A 72 -8.57 -17.81 -2.28
C SER A 72 -9.41 -18.93 -1.63
N TRP A 73 -10.72 -18.75 -1.55
CA TRP A 73 -11.66 -19.78 -1.08
C TRP A 73 -11.69 -20.97 -2.04
N PHE A 74 -11.81 -20.69 -3.35
CA PHE A 74 -11.83 -21.71 -4.38
C PHE A 74 -10.55 -22.56 -4.41
N LEU A 75 -9.40 -21.94 -4.12
CA LEU A 75 -8.10 -22.61 -4.04
C LEU A 75 -7.84 -23.33 -2.70
N GLY A 76 -8.80 -23.32 -1.77
CA GLY A 76 -8.64 -23.94 -0.44
C GLY A 76 -7.64 -23.20 0.47
N GLN A 77 -7.31 -21.95 0.16
CA GLN A 77 -6.34 -21.11 0.88
C GLN A 77 -6.96 -19.77 1.30
N PRO A 78 -8.03 -19.77 2.13
CA PRO A 78 -8.82 -18.57 2.38
C PRO A 78 -7.97 -17.42 2.95
N LEU A 79 -8.09 -16.25 2.32
CA LEU A 79 -7.52 -15.01 2.83
C LEU A 79 -8.24 -14.59 4.12
N LYS A 80 -7.48 -14.16 5.11
CA LYS A 80 -7.99 -13.72 6.43
C LYS A 80 -8.81 -12.46 6.34
N GLN A 81 -8.46 -11.57 5.41
CA GLN A 81 -9.10 -10.27 5.28
C GLN A 81 -8.81 -9.67 3.90
N ARG A 82 -9.84 -9.05 3.28
CA ARG A 82 -9.66 -8.07 2.20
C ARG A 82 -9.32 -6.72 2.81
N ILE A 83 -8.30 -6.06 2.29
CA ILE A 83 -7.86 -4.74 2.76
C ILE A 83 -7.80 -3.83 1.53
N ALA A 84 -8.68 -2.82 1.47
CA ALA A 84 -8.61 -1.83 0.40
C ALA A 84 -7.34 -0.98 0.56
N GLY A 85 -6.71 -0.61 -0.56
CA GLY A 85 -5.55 0.29 -0.55
C GLY A 85 -5.84 1.62 0.14
N THR A 86 -7.02 2.20 -0.13
CA THR A 86 -7.51 3.43 0.51
C THR A 86 -7.64 3.30 2.03
N ASP A 87 -8.23 2.20 2.51
CA ASP A 87 -8.34 1.92 3.95
C ASP A 87 -6.96 1.75 4.59
N LEU A 88 -6.04 1.06 3.91
CA LEU A 88 -4.68 0.86 4.38
C LEU A 88 -3.94 2.19 4.51
N MET A 89 -4.00 3.04 3.49
CA MET A 89 -3.39 4.37 3.49
C MET A 89 -3.92 5.22 4.64
N GLU A 90 -5.23 5.26 4.83
CA GLU A 90 -5.82 6.02 5.94
C GLU A 90 -5.30 5.52 7.29
N LYS A 91 -5.19 4.19 7.47
CA LYS A 91 -4.62 3.62 8.71
C LYS A 91 -3.13 3.88 8.88
N ILE A 92 -2.36 3.94 7.79
CA ILE A 92 -0.95 4.35 7.83
C ILE A 92 -0.85 5.81 8.27
N CYS A 93 -1.63 6.73 7.67
CA CYS A 93 -1.68 8.14 8.06
C CYS A 93 -2.08 8.31 9.54
N GLN A 94 -3.10 7.58 9.99
CA GLN A 94 -3.50 7.58 11.40
C GLN A 94 -2.33 7.17 12.32
N ARG A 95 -1.57 6.14 11.96
CA ARG A 95 -0.40 5.69 12.74
C ARG A 95 0.76 6.67 12.67
N ALA A 96 1.01 7.25 11.50
CA ALA A 96 2.04 8.25 11.29
C ALA A 96 1.80 9.49 12.15
N ALA A 97 0.55 9.97 12.24
CA ALA A 97 0.18 11.06 13.13
C ALA A 97 0.47 10.73 14.61
N LEU A 98 0.09 9.54 15.07
CA LEU A 98 0.32 9.10 16.46
C LEU A 98 1.80 8.91 16.80
N ARG A 99 2.63 8.56 15.82
CA ARG A 99 4.05 8.24 16.00
C ARG A 99 4.98 9.37 15.57
N GLY A 100 4.45 10.43 14.96
CA GLY A 100 5.21 11.53 14.40
C GLY A 100 6.06 11.13 13.18
N TRP A 101 5.64 10.12 12.41
CA TRP A 101 6.33 9.72 11.18
C TRP A 101 6.03 10.69 10.03
N PRO A 102 7.05 11.11 9.27
CA PRO A 102 6.85 11.97 8.12
C PRO A 102 6.21 11.19 6.96
N VAL A 103 5.25 11.81 6.29
CA VAL A 103 4.59 11.30 5.10
C VAL A 103 4.86 12.23 3.93
N PHE A 104 5.16 11.65 2.77
CA PHE A 104 5.18 12.35 1.50
C PHE A 104 4.06 11.82 0.60
N LEU A 105 3.29 12.71 -0.01
CA LEU A 105 2.22 12.34 -0.95
C LEU A 105 2.69 12.55 -2.39
N LEU A 106 2.71 11.47 -3.17
CA LEU A 106 3.00 11.53 -4.61
C LEU A 106 1.74 11.09 -5.35
N GLY A 107 1.23 11.95 -6.23
CA GLY A 107 -0.11 11.79 -6.81
C GLY A 107 -0.31 12.42 -8.18
N ASP A 108 -1.58 12.58 -8.57
CA ASP A 108 -2.02 12.87 -9.93
C ASP A 108 -1.48 14.19 -10.53
N ARG A 109 -1.50 14.27 -11.86
CA ARG A 109 -1.23 15.46 -12.68
C ARG A 109 -2.35 16.48 -12.64
N GLU A 110 -3.52 16.14 -12.09
CA GLU A 110 -4.61 17.10 -11.95
C GLU A 110 -4.22 18.16 -10.91
N ASP A 111 -4.11 19.41 -11.37
CA ASP A 111 -3.63 20.54 -10.57
C ASP A 111 -4.38 20.65 -9.24
N GLY A 112 -3.68 20.45 -8.13
CA GLY A 112 -4.18 20.68 -6.78
C GLY A 112 -4.79 19.46 -6.07
N LEU A 113 -4.92 18.29 -6.72
CA LEU A 113 -5.58 17.13 -6.08
C LEU A 113 -4.75 16.55 -4.94
N VAL A 114 -3.43 16.48 -5.09
CA VAL A 114 -2.52 15.95 -4.07
C VAL A 114 -2.41 16.92 -2.89
N GLU A 115 -2.43 18.23 -3.15
CA GLU A 115 -2.49 19.29 -2.13
C GLU A 115 -3.82 19.23 -1.38
N GLU A 116 -4.95 19.07 -2.08
CA GLU A 116 -6.26 18.92 -1.44
C GLU A 116 -6.31 17.68 -0.54
N THR A 117 -5.72 16.57 -1.01
CA THR A 117 -5.58 15.36 -0.22
C THR A 117 -4.75 15.60 1.05
N ALA A 118 -3.62 16.32 0.93
CA ALA A 118 -2.81 16.71 2.08
C ALA A 118 -3.61 17.53 3.10
N GLU A 119 -4.36 18.53 2.64
CA GLU A 119 -5.18 19.39 3.49
C GLU A 119 -6.29 18.63 4.19
N ARG A 120 -6.98 17.73 3.49
CA ARG A 120 -8.01 16.85 4.07
C ARG A 120 -7.41 15.92 5.12
N LEU A 121 -6.24 15.35 4.85
CA LEU A 121 -5.54 14.48 5.81
C LEU A 121 -5.09 15.23 7.05
N LYS A 122 -4.55 16.46 6.92
CA LYS A 122 -4.18 17.31 8.07
C LYS A 122 -5.40 17.70 8.91
N LYS A 123 -6.53 18.04 8.27
CA LYS A 123 -7.79 18.32 8.99
C LYS A 123 -8.29 17.11 9.77
N LYS A 124 -8.15 15.90 9.20
CA LYS A 124 -8.57 14.65 9.83
C LYS A 124 -7.61 14.16 10.91
N TYR A 125 -6.30 14.39 10.73
CA TYR A 125 -5.22 14.00 11.63
C TYR A 125 -4.29 15.20 11.87
N PRO A 126 -4.60 16.08 12.83
CA PRO A 126 -3.86 17.33 13.05
C PRO A 126 -2.36 17.15 13.33
N ASP A 127 -1.98 16.03 13.95
CA ASP A 127 -0.58 15.70 14.26
C ASP A 127 0.18 15.01 13.11
N LEU A 128 -0.47 14.82 11.95
CA LEU A 128 0.16 14.20 10.78
C LEU A 128 1.19 15.14 10.15
N LYS A 129 2.45 14.70 10.13
CA LYS A 129 3.54 15.42 9.47
C LYS A 129 3.58 15.09 7.99
N ILE A 130 3.01 15.96 7.16
CA ILE A 130 3.14 15.89 5.71
C ILE A 130 4.29 16.81 5.29
N GLU A 131 5.45 16.23 4.95
CA GLU A 131 6.68 16.95 4.61
C GLU A 131 6.75 17.38 3.14
N GLY A 132 5.75 16.96 2.34
CA GLY A 132 5.57 17.45 0.98
C GLY A 132 4.48 16.70 0.23
N SER A 133 4.07 17.32 -0.88
CA SER A 133 3.24 16.72 -1.91
C SER A 133 3.80 17.08 -3.28
N SER A 134 3.72 16.16 -4.24
CA SER A 134 4.10 16.44 -5.63
C SER A 134 3.31 15.57 -6.61
N PHE A 135 3.19 16.06 -7.84
CA PHE A 135 2.68 15.31 -8.98
C PHE A 135 3.79 14.55 -9.76
N SER A 136 5.05 14.87 -9.47
CA SER A 136 6.23 14.27 -10.10
C SER A 136 7.27 13.88 -9.05
N ASP A 137 7.99 12.78 -9.30
CA ASP A 137 8.94 12.17 -8.36
C ASP A 137 9.97 13.20 -7.84
N PRO A 138 9.88 13.63 -6.57
CA PRO A 138 10.88 14.50 -5.96
C PRO A 138 11.90 13.58 -5.31
N LEU A 139 12.84 13.07 -6.10
CA LEU A 139 14.02 12.35 -5.60
C LEU A 139 14.91 13.31 -4.79
N ALA A 140 14.51 13.61 -3.54
CA ALA A 140 15.35 14.20 -2.49
C ALA A 140 14.63 14.32 -1.12
N SER A 141 14.01 13.26 -0.58
CA SER A 141 13.81 13.21 0.88
C SER A 141 13.61 11.78 1.36
N GLY A 142 14.23 11.40 2.48
CA GLY A 142 14.05 10.09 3.14
C GLY A 142 12.67 9.92 3.77
N ALA A 143 11.61 10.40 3.13
CA ALA A 143 10.23 10.31 3.59
C ALA A 143 9.60 8.97 3.20
N ALA A 144 8.66 8.48 4.01
CA ALA A 144 7.82 7.36 3.62
C ALA A 144 6.93 7.79 2.45
N LEU A 145 7.22 7.28 1.25
CA LEU A 145 6.46 7.57 0.04
C LEU A 145 5.13 6.79 0.10
N LEU A 146 4.03 7.52 0.15
CA LEU A 146 2.69 6.96 0.11
C LEU A 146 2.17 7.08 -1.33
N LEU A 147 2.33 6.02 -2.12
CA LEU A 147 1.70 5.87 -3.42
C LEU A 147 0.47 5.00 -3.25
N LEU A 148 -0.70 5.53 -3.61
CA LEU A 148 -1.92 4.75 -3.84
C LEU A 148 -2.38 4.90 -5.28
#